data_AF-A0A3B9D712-F1
#
_entry.id   AF-A0A3B9D712-F1
#
_cell.length_a   1.000
_cell.length_b   1.000
_cell.length_c   1.000
_cell.angle_alpha   90.00
_cell.angle_beta   90.00
_cell.angle_gamma   90.00
#
_symmetry.space_group_name_H-M   'P 1'
#
loop_
_entity.id
_entity.type
_entity.pdbx_description
1 polymer ?
#
loop_
_entity_poly.entity_id
_entity_poly.type
_entity_poly.pdbx_seq_one_letter_code
_entity_poly.pdbx_strand_id
1 'polypeptide(L)'
;MYGNNFPDVTERQVTVKIFKRIFENIEKIEIKALGGRKIILSLGACIYDGTGDISYDTLYSKADAAMYRSKKQQGFCATVHGAADEVFIP
;
A
#
# COMPACT_ATOMS: atom_id res chain seq x y z
N MET A 1 -8.35 10.17 10.85
CA MET A 1 -8.28 9.02 9.92
C MET A 1 -7.15 8.14 10.39
N TYR A 2 -7.40 6.84 10.63
CA TYR A 2 -6.36 5.91 11.09
C TYR A 2 -5.83 5.13 9.88
N GLY A 3 -4.64 5.47 9.39
CA GLY A 3 -3.93 4.56 8.47
C GLY A 3 -3.04 3.61 9.26
N ASN A 4 -2.81 2.41 8.72
CA ASN A 4 -2.02 1.38 9.40
C ASN A 4 -0.54 1.77 9.44
N ASN A 5 0.04 1.78 10.65
CA ASN A 5 1.47 2.02 10.87
C ASN A 5 2.18 0.68 11.09
N PHE A 6 3.30 0.47 10.40
CA PHE A 6 4.18 -0.68 10.57
C PHE A 6 5.53 -0.18 11.11
N PRO A 7 5.74 -0.20 12.45
CA PRO A 7 7.03 0.18 13.01
C PRO A 7 8.14 -0.73 12.46
N ASP A 8 9.34 -0.19 12.33
CA ASP A 8 10.54 -0.88 11.83
C ASP A 8 10.50 -1.35 10.37
N VAL A 9 9.43 -1.07 9.63
CA VAL A 9 9.35 -1.29 8.19
C VAL A 9 9.85 -0.05 7.45
N THR A 10 11.17 0.15 7.51
CA THR A 10 11.86 1.26 6.83
C THR A 10 12.44 0.85 5.47
N GLU A 11 12.43 -0.45 5.16
CA GLU A 11 12.98 -0.99 3.93
C GLU A 11 11.92 -1.30 2.87
N ARG A 12 12.13 -0.80 1.65
CA ARG A 12 11.28 -1.06 0.48
C ARG A 12 11.02 -2.54 0.23
N GLN A 13 12.06 -3.39 0.35
CA GLN A 13 11.91 -4.82 0.07
C GLN A 13 10.96 -5.52 1.07
N VAL A 14 10.99 -5.09 2.33
CA VAL A 14 10.09 -5.59 3.37
C VAL A 14 8.66 -5.14 3.08
N THR A 15 8.44 -3.86 2.73
CA THR A 15 7.13 -3.33 2.33
C THR A 15 6.53 -4.10 1.15
N VAL A 16 7.33 -4.37 0.11
CA VAL A 16 6.90 -5.16 -1.06
C VAL A 16 6.47 -6.57 -0.67
N LYS A 17 7.20 -7.25 0.22
CA LYS A 17 6.83 -8.59 0.72
C LYS A 17 5.52 -8.56 1.50
N ILE A 18 5.30 -7.53 2.31
CA ILE A 18 4.03 -7.34 3.05
C ILE A 18 2.87 -7.19 2.06
N PHE A 19 3.00 -6.34 1.05
CA PHE A 19 1.95 -6.14 0.04
C PHE A 19 1.63 -7.39 -0.75
N LYS A 20 2.65 -8.13 -1.21
CA LYS A 20 2.43 -9.43 -1.88
C LYS A 20 1.65 -10.39 -0.99
N ARG A 21 2.04 -10.51 0.28
CA ARG A 21 1.33 -11.35 1.25
C ARG A 21 -0.11 -10.90 1.44
N ILE A 22 -0.38 -9.59 1.46
CA ILE A 22 -1.76 -9.08 1.55
C ILE A 22 -2.55 -9.49 0.30
N PHE A 23 -2.04 -9.23 -0.91
CA PHE A 23 -2.73 -9.56 -2.15
C PHE A 23 -3.01 -11.07 -2.28
N GLU A 24 -2.03 -11.91 -2.01
CA GLU A 24 -2.18 -13.38 -2.05
C GLU A 24 -3.24 -13.90 -1.06
N ASN A 25 -3.38 -13.26 0.11
CA ASN A 25 -4.39 -13.66 1.08
C ASN A 25 -5.78 -13.15 0.69
N ILE A 26 -5.88 -11.93 0.15
CA ILE A 26 -7.16 -11.34 -0.27
C ILE A 26 -7.71 -12.04 -1.50
N GLU A 27 -6.85 -12.46 -2.44
CA GLU A 27 -7.29 -13.21 -3.63
C GLU A 27 -7.97 -14.54 -3.25
N LYS A 28 -7.57 -15.15 -2.12
CA LYS A 28 -8.17 -16.40 -1.62
C LYS A 28 -9.50 -16.19 -0.91
N ILE A 29 -9.89 -14.94 -0.61
CA ILE A 29 -11.15 -14.65 0.05
C ILE A 29 -12.29 -14.77 -0.94
N GLU A 30 -13.19 -15.70 -0.67
CA GLU A 30 -14.45 -15.83 -1.39
C GLU A 30 -15.60 -15.33 -0.49
N ILE A 31 -16.32 -14.31 -0.97
CA ILE A 31 -17.53 -13.83 -0.30
C ILE A 31 -18.72 -14.24 -1.16
N LYS A 32 -19.53 -15.19 -0.66
CA LYS A 32 -20.70 -15.73 -1.38
C LYS A 32 -21.63 -14.63 -1.91
N ALA A 33 -21.87 -13.59 -1.11
CA ALA A 33 -22.72 -12.45 -1.47
C ALA A 33 -22.20 -11.63 -2.68
N LEU A 34 -20.92 -11.74 -3.03
CA LEU A 34 -20.35 -11.08 -4.21
C LEU A 34 -20.66 -11.81 -5.51
N GLY A 35 -21.23 -13.02 -5.47
CA GLY A 35 -21.66 -13.76 -6.66
C GLY A 35 -20.50 -14.11 -7.60
N GLY A 36 -19.35 -14.51 -7.05
CA GLY A 36 -18.15 -14.83 -7.82
C GLY A 36 -17.28 -13.63 -8.21
N ARG A 37 -17.67 -12.40 -7.88
CA ARG A 37 -16.79 -11.22 -8.07
C ARG A 37 -15.61 -11.29 -7.10
N LYS A 38 -14.39 -11.17 -7.63
CA LYS A 38 -13.16 -11.07 -6.85
C LYS A 38 -13.07 -9.73 -6.12
N ILE A 39 -12.48 -9.75 -4.93
CA ILE A 39 -12.07 -8.53 -4.22
C ILE A 39 -10.74 -8.09 -4.80
N ILE A 40 -10.63 -6.80 -5.13
CA ILE A 40 -9.41 -6.19 -5.64
C ILE A 40 -9.06 -5.02 -4.70
N LEU A 41 -7.77 -4.85 -4.41
CA LEU A 41 -7.27 -3.80 -3.52
C LEU A 41 -6.24 -2.91 -4.21
N SER A 42 -6.36 -1.60 -3.94
CA SER A 42 -5.33 -0.61 -4.23
C SER A 42 -4.73 -0.12 -2.92
N LEU A 43 -3.41 -0.13 -2.79
CA LEU A 43 -2.69 0.23 -1.56
C LEU A 43 -1.70 1.38 -1.81
N GLY A 44 -1.68 2.36 -0.90
CA GLY A 44 -0.64 3.38 -0.85
C GLY A 44 0.16 3.26 0.44
N ALA A 45 1.48 3.40 0.36
CA ALA A 45 2.33 3.54 1.54
C ALA A 45 3.29 4.71 1.39
N CYS A 46 3.74 5.22 2.53
CA CYS A 46 4.89 6.12 2.63
C CYS A 46 5.89 5.47 3.58
N ILE A 47 7.14 5.35 3.14
CA ILE A 47 8.23 4.90 4.01
C ILE A 47 8.87 6.13 4.64
N TYR A 48 9.15 6.05 5.94
CA TYR A 48 9.89 7.06 6.69
C TYR A 48 11.09 6.40 7.34
N ASP A 49 12.28 6.94 7.08
CA ASP A 49 13.56 6.42 7.56
C ASP A 49 13.98 6.99 8.92
N GLY A 50 13.12 7.80 9.56
CA GLY A 50 13.43 8.47 10.82
C GLY A 50 14.23 9.76 10.65
N THR A 51 14.50 10.21 9.41
CA THR A 51 15.30 11.40 9.15
C THR A 51 14.43 12.59 8.74
N GLY A 52 14.78 13.78 9.25
CA GLY A 52 14.05 15.02 8.99
C GLY A 52 12.80 15.21 9.85
N ASP A 53 12.49 16.46 10.15
CA ASP A 53 11.29 16.85 10.90
C ASP A 53 10.07 16.83 9.98
N ILE A 54 9.31 15.73 10.02
CA ILE A 54 8.10 15.54 9.21
C ILE A 54 6.93 15.13 10.09
N SER A 55 5.78 15.77 9.89
CA SER A 55 4.57 15.43 10.63
C SER A 55 3.93 14.14 10.12
N TYR A 56 3.22 13.44 11.01
CA TYR A 56 2.39 12.30 10.64
C TYR A 56 1.36 12.64 9.55
N ASP A 57 0.76 13.83 9.60
CA ASP A 57 -0.20 14.27 8.59
C ASP A 57 0.44 14.34 7.19
N THR A 58 1.70 14.75 7.11
CA THR A 58 2.43 14.79 5.85
C THR A 58 2.74 13.38 5.33
N LEU A 59 3.15 12.47 6.22
CA LEU A 59 3.36 11.05 5.87
C LEU A 59 2.06 10.40 5.38
N TYR A 60 0.93 10.68 6.03
CA TYR A 60 -0.37 10.18 5.61
C TYR A 60 -0.81 10.78 4.27
N SER A 61 -0.64 12.08 4.07
CA SER A 61 -0.95 12.73 2.78
C SER A 61 -0.14 12.11 1.63
N LYS A 62 1.13 11.79 1.86
CA LYS A 62 2.00 11.10 0.90
C LYS A 62 1.52 9.68 0.60
N ALA A 63 1.12 8.92 1.62
CA ALA A 63 0.57 7.58 1.44
C ALA A 63 -0.78 7.61 0.69
N ASP A 64 -1.63 8.59 0.97
CA ASP A 64 -2.92 8.79 0.27
C ASP A 64 -2.71 9.14 -1.20
N ALA A 65 -1.77 10.04 -1.50
CA ALA A 65 -1.38 10.36 -2.87
C ALA A 65 -0.87 9.13 -3.63
N ALA A 66 -0.08 8.27 -2.98
CA ALA A 66 0.36 6.99 -3.54
C ALA A 66 -0.83 6.06 -3.81
N MET A 67 -1.76 5.92 -2.86
CA MET A 67 -2.99 5.13 -3.03
C MET A 67 -3.81 5.63 -4.22
N TYR A 68 -3.96 6.96 -4.37
CA TYR A 68 -4.70 7.55 -5.49
C TYR A 68 -4.09 7.15 -6.85
N ARG A 69 -2.76 7.04 -6.94
CA ARG A 69 -2.09 6.55 -8.15
C ARG A 69 -2.36 5.06 -8.37
N SER A 70 -2.34 4.26 -7.30
CA SER A 70 -2.65 2.83 -7.39
C SER A 70 -4.05 2.55 -7.91
N LYS A 71 -5.04 3.37 -7.54
CA LYS A 71 -6.44 3.26 -8.01
C LYS A 71 -6.61 3.43 -9.53
N LYS A 72 -5.65 4.07 -10.21
CA LYS A 72 -5.70 4.26 -11.67
C LYS A 72 -5.33 3.00 -12.45
N GLN A 73 -4.81 1.99 -11.76
CA GLN A 73 -4.34 0.74 -12.35
C GLN A 73 -5.39 -0.34 -12.11
N GLN A 74 -5.61 -1.19 -13.12
CA GLN A 74 -6.56 -2.29 -13.02
C GLN A 74 -5.93 -3.47 -12.28
N GLY A 75 -6.68 -4.12 -11.39
CA GLY A 75 -6.20 -5.26 -10.61
C GLY A 75 -5.59 -4.85 -9.27
N PHE A 76 -4.90 -5.79 -8.62
CA PHE A 76 -4.17 -5.48 -7.39
C PHE A 76 -3.05 -4.51 -7.73
N CYS A 77 -2.93 -3.45 -6.95
CA CYS A 77 -1.88 -2.47 -7.15
C CYS A 77 -1.45 -1.89 -5.82
N ALA A 78 -0.14 -1.79 -5.61
CA ALA A 78 0.41 -0.96 -4.56
C ALA A 78 1.37 0.09 -5.13
N THR A 79 1.39 1.26 -4.51
CA THR A 79 2.37 2.32 -4.76
C THR A 79 3.01 2.78 -3.46
N VAL A 80 4.34 2.91 -3.45
CA VAL A 80 5.11 3.37 -2.28
C VAL A 80 5.73 4.74 -2.59
N HIS A 81 5.47 5.71 -1.72
CA HIS A 81 6.11 7.02 -1.69
C HIS A 81 7.39 6.98 -0.83
N GLY A 82 8.43 7.69 -1.25
CA GLY A 82 9.69 7.82 -0.49
C GLY A 82 10.81 6.86 -0.89
N ALA A 83 10.61 6.01 -1.89
CA ALA A 83 11.72 5.39 -2.60
C ALA A 83 12.07 6.26 -3.82
N ALA A 84 13.35 6.28 -4.23
CA ALA A 84 13.84 7.09 -5.36
C ALA A 84 13.00 6.96 -6.65
N ASP A 85 12.24 5.87 -6.79
CA ASP A 85 11.22 5.67 -7.81
C ASP A 85 9.95 5.04 -7.21
N GLU A 86 8.78 5.45 -7.70
CA GLU A 86 7.48 4.84 -7.39
C GLU A 86 7.51 3.34 -7.74
N VAL A 87 7.13 2.50 -6.78
CA VAL A 87 7.09 1.05 -6.98
C VAL A 87 5.68 0.66 -7.36
N PHE A 88 5.49 0.12 -8.55
CA PHE A 88 4.26 -0.54 -8.92
C PHE A 88 4.41 -2.04 -8.68
N ILE A 89 3.54 -2.60 -7.84
CA ILE A 89 3.43 -4.05 -7.65
C ILE A 89 2.15 -4.50 -8.37
N PRO A 90 2.24 -5.16 -9.55
CA PRO A 90 1.10 -5.80 -10.21
C PRO A 90 0.60 -7.02 -9.44
#